data_AF-A0A836ZR66-F1
#
_entry.id   AF-A0A836ZR66-F1
#
_cell.length_a   1.000
_cell.length_b   1.000
_cell.length_c   1.000
_cell.angle_alpha   90.00
_cell.angle_beta   90.00
_cell.angle_gamma   90.00
#
_symmetry.space_group_name_H-M   'P 1'
#
loop_
_entity.id
_entity.type
_entity.pdbx_description
1 polymer ?
#
loop_
_entity_poly.entity_id
_entity_poly.type
_entity_poly.pdbx_seq_one_letter_code
_entity_poly.pdbx_strand_id
1 'polypeptide(L)'
;GLIAEQVWTAFTVGQAYKGNESRFNAAAAWLRSEDRMAMFDYAQKLYARGLDVQSYGVGNVVLRFPERGLKRVLDIATDLGLIPPAAKFAEAAMGRVA
;
A
#
# COMPACT_ATOMS: atom_id res chain seq x y z
N GLY A 1 18.50 3.20 -4.67
CA GLY A 1 17.44 3.62 -3.73
C GLY A 1 16.13 3.68 -4.48
N LEU A 2 15.02 3.28 -3.85
CA LEU A 2 13.72 3.10 -4.50
C LEU A 2 13.26 4.35 -5.29
N ILE A 3 13.45 5.55 -4.71
CA ILE A 3 13.13 6.82 -5.37
C ILE A 3 13.94 7.02 -6.65
N ALA A 4 15.25 6.84 -6.60
CA ALA A 4 16.12 7.01 -7.76
C ALA A 4 15.74 6.03 -8.89
N GLU A 5 15.45 4.78 -8.55
CA GLU A 5 15.07 3.74 -9.52
C GLU A 5 13.78 4.09 -10.27
N GLN A 6 12.75 4.55 -9.55
CA GLN A 6 11.47 4.93 -10.15
C GLN A 6 11.60 6.19 -11.02
N VAL A 7 12.40 7.17 -10.58
CA VAL A 7 12.67 8.38 -11.36
C VAL A 7 13.44 8.06 -12.64
N TRP A 8 14.50 7.24 -12.54
CA TRP A 8 15.26 6.79 -13.72
C TRP A 8 14.37 6.03 -14.70
N THR A 9 13.55 5.11 -14.20
CA THR A 9 12.59 4.36 -15.03
C THR A 9 11.69 5.32 -15.82
N ALA A 10 11.16 6.36 -15.18
CA ALA A 10 10.31 7.34 -15.87
C ALA A 10 11.05 8.11 -16.97
N PHE A 11 12.34 8.39 -16.81
CA PHE A 11 13.16 9.04 -17.84
C PHE A 11 13.57 8.11 -18.98
N THR A 12 13.69 6.80 -18.72
CA THR A 12 14.17 5.83 -19.71
C THR A 12 13.05 5.09 -20.43
N VAL A 13 11.79 5.21 -19.98
CA VAL A 13 10.63 4.64 -20.67
C VAL A 13 10.41 5.36 -22.00
N GLY A 14 10.51 4.61 -23.10
CA GLY A 14 10.22 5.11 -24.43
C GLY A 14 8.79 5.65 -24.51
N GLN A 15 8.65 6.95 -24.76
CA GLN A 15 7.35 7.56 -25.00
C GLN A 15 6.84 7.10 -26.36
N ALA A 16 5.73 6.34 -26.39
CA ALA A 16 5.08 5.98 -27.65
C ALA A 16 4.60 7.26 -28.35
N TYR A 17 5.29 7.65 -29.42
CA TYR A 17 4.95 8.83 -30.20
C TYR A 17 3.64 8.58 -30.97
N LYS A 18 2.63 9.43 -30.69
CA LYS A 18 1.22 9.42 -31.15
C LYS A 18 0.24 8.55 -30.35
N GLY A 19 -0.65 9.24 -29.63
CA GLY A 19 -1.96 8.72 -29.24
C GLY A 19 -2.06 8.06 -27.86
N ASN A 20 -0.94 7.76 -27.21
CA ASN A 20 -0.95 7.25 -25.85
C ASN A 20 -0.07 8.17 -25.00
N GLU A 21 -0.71 9.16 -24.36
CA GLU A 21 -0.06 9.95 -23.31
C GLU A 21 0.49 8.97 -22.29
N SER A 22 1.80 8.71 -22.31
CA SER A 22 2.45 7.98 -21.23
C SER A 22 2.25 8.82 -19.97
N ARG A 23 1.25 8.45 -19.17
CA ARG A 23 0.69 9.22 -18.04
C ARG A 23 1.66 9.41 -16.87
N PHE A 24 2.88 8.87 -16.96
CA PHE A 24 3.85 8.89 -15.89
C PHE A 24 5.05 9.75 -16.28
N ASN A 25 4.95 11.05 -15.99
CA ASN A 25 6.10 11.95 -16.05
C ASN A 25 7.00 11.76 -14.81
N ALA A 26 8.21 12.34 -14.85
CA ALA A 26 9.18 12.21 -13.75
C ALA A 26 8.63 12.75 -12.40
N ALA A 27 7.81 13.80 -12.43
CA ALA A 27 7.18 14.34 -11.21
C ALA A 27 6.19 13.35 -10.58
N ALA A 28 5.39 12.66 -11.40
CA ALA A 28 4.49 11.61 -10.94
C ALA A 28 5.26 10.39 -10.40
N ALA A 29 6.38 10.03 -11.02
CA ALA A 29 7.25 8.96 -10.52
C ALA A 29 7.88 9.32 -9.16
N TRP A 30 8.32 10.57 -8.98
CA TRP A 30 8.80 11.08 -7.70
C TRP A 30 7.73 10.96 -6.62
N LEU A 31 6.53 11.52 -6.84
CA LEU A 31 5.43 11.50 -5.87
C LEU A 31 5.04 10.08 -5.45
N ARG A 32 5.00 9.14 -6.40
CA ARG A 32 4.70 7.73 -6.11
C ARG A 32 5.81 7.06 -5.31
N SER A 33 7.05 7.47 -5.51
CA SER A 33 8.19 6.93 -4.78
C SER A 33 8.20 7.42 -3.34
N GLU A 34 7.96 8.70 -3.12
CA GLU A 34 7.81 9.30 -1.80
C GLU A 34 6.68 8.63 -1.03
N ASP A 35 5.50 8.52 -1.65
CA ASP A 35 4.37 7.80 -1.06
C ASP A 35 4.71 6.35 -0.72
N ARG A 36 5.38 5.64 -1.63
CA ARG A 36 5.77 4.24 -1.39
C ARG A 36 6.79 4.12 -0.25
N MET A 37 7.70 5.08 -0.10
CA MET A 37 8.64 5.14 1.03
C MET A 37 7.89 5.42 2.35
N ALA A 38 6.92 6.33 2.35
CA ALA A 38 6.09 6.59 3.52
C ALA A 38 5.24 5.36 3.91
N MET A 39 4.64 4.68 2.93
CA MET A 39 3.88 3.46 3.17
C MET A 39 4.76 2.26 3.56
N PHE A 40 6.03 2.25 3.14
CA PHE A 40 6.99 1.23 3.55
C PHE A 40 7.25 1.26 5.06
N ASP A 41 7.35 2.44 5.68
CA ASP A 41 7.49 2.57 7.14
C ASP A 41 6.31 1.90 7.88
N TYR A 42 5.07 2.14 7.43
CA TYR A 42 3.89 1.44 7.95
C TYR A 42 3.97 -0.08 7.71
N ALA A 43 4.37 -0.50 6.51
CA ALA A 43 4.54 -1.92 6.20
C ALA A 43 5.55 -2.60 7.15
N GLN A 44 6.68 -1.95 7.45
CA GLN A 44 7.66 -2.45 8.41
C GLN A 44 7.06 -2.59 9.82
N LYS A 45 6.31 -1.59 10.28
CA LYS A 45 5.62 -1.63 11.58
C LYS A 45 4.59 -2.77 11.65
N LEU A 46 3.85 -2.98 10.57
CA LEU A 46 2.87 -4.08 10.45
C LEU A 46 3.55 -5.45 10.46
N TYR A 47 4.65 -5.62 9.72
CA TYR A 47 5.47 -6.84 9.75
C TYR A 47 6.05 -7.10 11.14
N ALA A 48 6.55 -6.08 11.84
CA ALA A 48 7.08 -6.21 13.18
C ALA A 48 6.03 -6.69 14.20
N ARG A 49 4.73 -6.43 13.94
CA ARG A 49 3.60 -6.93 14.74
C ARG A 49 3.10 -8.32 14.28
N GLY A 50 3.79 -8.94 13.33
CA GLY A 50 3.50 -10.28 12.82
C GLY A 50 2.31 -10.35 11.87
N LEU A 51 2.06 -9.28 11.10
CA LEU A 51 1.06 -9.24 10.02
C LEU A 51 1.73 -9.46 8.66
N ASP A 52 1.00 -10.06 7.71
CA ASP A 52 1.48 -10.27 6.34
C ASP A 52 1.04 -9.11 5.43
N VAL A 53 2.00 -8.34 4.90
CA VAL A 53 1.74 -7.22 3.99
C VAL A 53 1.85 -7.70 2.55
N GLN A 54 0.73 -7.74 1.84
CA GLN A 54 0.69 -8.13 0.43
C GLN A 54 1.24 -7.05 -0.50
N SER A 55 0.89 -5.78 -0.24
CA SER A 55 1.36 -4.64 -1.04
C SER A 55 1.22 -3.34 -0.24
N TYR A 56 1.98 -2.32 -0.66
CA TYR A 56 1.94 -0.98 -0.09
C TYR A 56 2.26 0.08 -1.15
N GLY A 57 1.69 1.28 -0.96
CA GLY A 57 1.80 2.44 -1.84
C GLY A 57 0.43 2.97 -2.26
N VAL A 58 0.43 4.07 -3.00
CA VAL A 58 -0.76 4.86 -3.37
C VAL A 58 -1.64 5.17 -2.15
N GLY A 59 -1.02 5.57 -1.04
CA GLY A 59 -1.69 5.90 0.22
C GLY A 59 -2.36 4.72 0.91
N ASN A 60 -2.00 3.47 0.57
CA ASN A 60 -2.59 2.28 1.19
C ASN A 60 -1.55 1.21 1.54
N VAL A 61 -1.99 0.30 2.41
CA VAL A 61 -1.31 -0.96 2.72
C VAL A 61 -2.35 -2.08 2.68
N VAL A 62 -2.06 -3.14 1.92
CA VAL A 62 -2.93 -4.31 1.78
C VAL A 62 -2.36 -5.45 2.61
N LEU A 63 -3.20 -6.02 3.46
CA LEU A 63 -2.83 -7.08 4.40
C LEU A 63 -3.53 -8.39 4.06
N ARG A 64 -2.83 -9.49 4.27
CA ARG A 64 -3.41 -10.83 4.31
C ARG A 64 -3.55 -11.30 5.75
N PHE A 65 -4.63 -12.02 6.02
CA PHE A 65 -4.90 -12.57 7.33
C PHE A 65 -5.61 -13.92 7.21
N PRO A 66 -5.39 -14.83 8.17
CA PRO A 66 -6.11 -16.10 8.22
C PRO A 66 -7.58 -15.84 8.51
N GLU A 67 -8.45 -16.82 8.22
CA GLU A 67 -9.90 -16.79 8.40
C GLU A 67 -10.31 -16.06 9.71
N ARG A 68 -9.72 -16.40 10.86
CA ARG A 68 -10.07 -15.77 12.16
C ARG A 68 -9.18 -14.60 12.61
N GLY A 69 -8.34 -14.07 11.72
CA GLY A 69 -7.35 -13.05 12.00
C GLY A 69 -7.84 -11.61 11.90
N LEU A 70 -9.04 -11.39 11.34
CA LEU A 70 -9.51 -10.04 10.97
C LEU A 70 -9.53 -9.06 12.15
N LYS A 71 -10.07 -9.46 13.30
CA LYS A 71 -10.14 -8.58 14.48
C LYS A 71 -8.75 -8.11 14.92
N ARG A 72 -7.79 -9.04 15.06
CA ARG A 72 -6.41 -8.73 15.44
C ARG A 72 -5.76 -7.75 14.46
N VAL A 73 -6.02 -7.91 13.16
CA VAL A 73 -5.50 -7.01 12.12
C VAL A 73 -6.06 -5.61 12.27
N LEU A 74 -7.37 -5.48 12.48
CA LEU A 74 -8.03 -4.18 12.65
C LEU A 74 -7.53 -3.46 13.90
N ASP A 75 -7.35 -4.19 15.01
CA ASP A 75 -6.84 -3.63 16.27
C ASP A 75 -5.41 -3.09 16.10
N ILE A 76 -4.51 -3.89 15.50
CA ILE A 76 -3.11 -3.48 15.25
C ILE A 76 -3.05 -2.30 14.26
N ALA A 77 -3.83 -2.34 13.18
CA ALA A 77 -3.83 -1.25 12.20
C ALA A 77 -4.29 0.07 12.83
N THR A 78 -5.32 0.02 13.68
CA THR A 78 -5.83 1.20 14.40
C THR A 78 -4.82 1.71 15.43
N ASP A 79 -4.14 0.83 16.16
CA ASP A 79 -3.06 1.18 17.10
C ASP A 79 -1.89 1.90 16.39
N LEU A 80 -1.60 1.51 15.15
CA LEU A 80 -0.58 2.17 14.31
C LEU A 80 -1.08 3.48 13.66
N GLY A 81 -2.30 3.93 13.95
CA GLY A 81 -2.89 5.14 13.39
C GLY A 81 -3.36 5.01 11.94
N LEU A 82 -3.42 3.79 11.39
CA LEU A 82 -4.04 3.54 10.09
C LEU A 82 -5.56 3.57 10.22
N ILE A 83 -6.24 3.78 9.10
CA ILE A 83 -7.71 3.81 9.03
C ILE A 83 -8.16 2.60 8.20
N PRO A 84 -8.52 1.46 8.83
CA PRO A 84 -9.04 0.31 8.10
C PRO A 84 -10.39 0.64 7.45
N PRO A 85 -10.74 -0.03 6.35
CA PRO A 85 -12.05 0.16 5.72
C PRO A 85 -13.21 -0.16 6.67
N ALA A 86 -14.19 0.73 6.76
CA ALA A 86 -15.36 0.59 7.64
C ALA A 86 -16.11 -0.76 7.45
N ALA A 87 -16.17 -1.24 6.21
CA ALA A 87 -16.79 -2.53 5.87
C ALA A 87 -16.15 -3.72 6.62
N LYS A 88 -14.85 -3.66 6.92
CA LYS A 88 -14.13 -4.71 7.64
C LYS A 88 -14.46 -4.75 9.13
N PHE A 89 -14.79 -3.61 9.74
CA PHE A 89 -15.30 -3.59 11.11
C PHE A 89 -16.68 -4.26 11.20
N ALA A 90 -17.55 -4.04 10.21
CA ALA A 90 -18.84 -4.73 10.14
C ALA A 90 -18.68 -6.25 9.95
N GLU A 91 -17.75 -6.68 9.09
CA GLU A 91 -17.40 -8.09 8.87
C GLU A 91 -16.90 -8.76 10.17
N ALA A 92 -16.01 -8.09 10.90
CA ALA A 92 -15.52 -8.56 12.20
C ALA A 92 -16.64 -8.64 13.25
N ALA A 93 -17.57 -7.68 13.28
CA ALA A 93 -18.70 -7.65 14.21
C ALA A 93 -19.74 -8.74 13.92
N MET A 94 -19.95 -9.08 12.65
CA MET A 94 -20.90 -10.12 12.24
C MET A 94 -20.38 -11.56 12.45
N GLY A 95 -19.11 -11.73 12.83
CA GLY A 95 -18.47 -13.05 12.92
C GLY A 95 -18.52 -13.84 11.61
N ARG A 96 -18.82 -13.16 10.48
CA ARG A 96 -18.92 -13.75 9.16
C ARG A 96 -17.51 -13.98 8.66
N VAL A 97 -16.97 -15.11 9.06
CA VAL A 97 -15.88 -15.72 8.36
C VAL A 97 -16.34 -17.10 7.91
N ALA A 98 -16.39 -17.25 6.59
CA ALA A 98 -16.59 -18.49 5.86
C ALA A 98 -15.42 -18.64 4.89
#